data_AF-A0A0R3Q017-F1
#
_entry.id   AF-A0A0R3Q017-F1
#
_cell.length_a   1.000
_cell.length_b   1.000
_cell.length_c   1.000
_cell.angle_alpha   90.00
_cell.angle_beta   90.00
_cell.angle_gamma   90.00
#
_symmetry.space_group_name_H-M   'P 1'
#
loop_
_entity.id
_entity.type
_entity.pdbx_description
1 polymer ?
#
loop_
_entity_poly.entity_id
_entity_poly.type
_entity_poly.pdbx_seq_one_letter_code
_entity_poly.pdbx_strand_id
1 'polypeptide(L)'
;MLKVADRSHLISPLYSLEKLMAVQFATDISTEQLGDEIAEALGERNLKLIRSVVLACGSGKALSLFEKTREVERGGGMMMLLQKKVLVESNQEARRVMRARKSGRFNFSKNEAKPDKLMKKEGEKDSALDTPMPLPPIEHLFRQHMLFDAGKPVSNDGKFEDTLMET
;
A
#
# COMPACT_ATOMS: atom_id res chain seq x y z
N MET A 1 16.16 -21.56 0.59
CA MET A 1 16.43 -20.33 -0.18
C MET A 1 15.16 -19.50 -0.20
N LEU A 2 15.15 -18.29 0.38
CA LEU A 2 14.05 -17.36 0.16
C LEU A 2 14.12 -16.93 -1.31
N LYS A 3 13.03 -17.17 -2.06
CA LYS A 3 12.90 -16.67 -3.43
C LYS A 3 12.75 -15.16 -3.34
N VAL A 4 13.85 -14.42 -3.48
CA VAL A 4 13.82 -12.95 -3.56
C VAL A 4 13.00 -12.63 -4.81
N ALA A 5 11.81 -12.08 -4.62
CA ALA A 5 10.98 -11.64 -5.73
C ALA A 5 11.79 -10.63 -6.55
N ASP A 6 11.86 -10.85 -7.86
CA ASP A 6 12.52 -9.91 -8.76
C ASP A 6 11.74 -8.58 -8.74
N ARG A 7 12.33 -7.58 -8.09
CA ARG A 7 11.77 -6.23 -7.95
C ARG A 7 12.22 -5.29 -9.05
N SER A 8 13.02 -5.78 -10.01
CA SER A 8 13.48 -4.98 -11.15
C SER A 8 12.33 -4.44 -11.99
N HIS A 9 11.13 -5.03 -11.88
CA HIS A 9 9.93 -4.59 -12.58
C HIS A 9 9.19 -3.41 -11.92
N LEU A 10 9.51 -3.03 -10.68
CA LEU A 10 8.75 -2.01 -9.94
C LEU A 10 9.08 -0.59 -10.39
N ILE A 11 10.35 -0.33 -10.69
CA ILE A 11 10.86 0.99 -11.10
C ILE A 11 11.54 0.86 -12.46
N SER A 12 11.51 1.92 -13.25
CA SER A 12 12.23 1.99 -14.52
C SER A 12 13.74 1.79 -14.29
N PRO A 13 14.44 0.97 -15.10
CA PRO A 13 15.89 0.80 -14.99
C PRO A 13 16.66 2.11 -15.28
N LEU A 14 16.00 3.12 -15.85
CA LEU A 14 16.56 4.45 -16.09
C LEU A 14 16.42 5.39 -14.90
N TYR A 15 15.77 4.95 -13.81
CA TYR A 15 15.69 5.72 -12.58
C TYR A 15 17.04 5.75 -11.87
N SER A 16 17.44 6.95 -11.46
CA SER A 16 18.51 7.13 -10.48
C SER A 16 18.20 8.34 -9.62
N LEU A 17 18.64 8.31 -8.37
CA LEU A 17 18.48 9.45 -7.46
C LEU A 17 19.15 10.70 -8.03
N GLU A 18 20.31 10.54 -8.68
CA GLU A 18 21.02 11.63 -9.35
C GLU A 18 20.18 12.28 -10.46
N LYS A 19 19.54 11.48 -11.32
CA LYS A 19 18.64 11.97 -12.37
C LYS A 19 17.44 12.70 -11.76
N LEU A 20 16.84 12.14 -10.70
CA LEU A 20 15.73 12.76 -9.99
C LEU A 20 16.12 14.14 -9.42
N MET A 21 17.33 14.30 -8.87
CA MET A 21 17.81 15.58 -8.33
C MET A 21 18.17 16.59 -9.42
N ALA A 22 18.70 16.14 -10.56
CA ALA A 22 19.18 17.02 -11.64
C ALA A 22 18.06 17.56 -12.55
N VAL A 23 16.89 16.91 -12.56
CA VAL A 23 15.76 17.27 -13.42
C VAL A 23 15.32 18.73 -13.24
N GLN A 24 15.01 19.41 -14.34
CA GLN A 24 14.40 20.73 -14.34
C GLN A 24 13.29 20.75 -15.38
N PHE A 25 12.18 21.41 -15.06
CA PHE A 25 11.02 21.52 -15.93
C PHE A 25 10.97 22.91 -16.56
N ALA A 26 10.57 22.98 -17.83
CA ALA A 26 10.33 24.27 -18.49
C ALA A 26 9.15 25.00 -17.84
N THR A 27 9.17 26.33 -17.85
CA THR A 27 8.11 27.15 -17.21
C THR A 27 6.82 27.23 -18.04
N ASP A 28 6.92 27.01 -19.35
CA ASP A 28 5.85 27.08 -20.34
C ASP A 28 5.34 25.69 -20.79
N ILE A 29 5.72 24.64 -20.07
CA ILE A 29 5.32 23.26 -20.37
C ILE A 29 3.82 23.05 -20.16
N SER A 30 3.19 22.26 -21.04
CA SER A 30 1.80 21.83 -20.83
C SER A 30 1.68 20.89 -19.63
N THR A 31 0.52 20.87 -18.96
CA THR A 31 0.26 20.01 -17.80
C THR A 31 0.40 18.52 -18.12
N GLU A 32 0.09 18.12 -19.36
CA GLU A 32 0.20 16.74 -19.81
C GLU A 32 1.66 16.32 -19.95
N GLN A 33 2.47 17.15 -20.62
CA GLN A 33 3.91 16.91 -20.77
C GLN A 33 4.63 16.96 -19.42
N LEU A 34 4.26 17.90 -18.54
CA LEU A 34 4.76 17.94 -17.17
C LEU A 34 4.49 16.63 -16.43
N GLY A 35 3.31 16.05 -16.61
CA GLY A 35 2.96 14.76 -16.04
C GLY A 35 3.87 13.63 -16.52
N ASP A 36 4.22 13.63 -17.81
CA ASP A 36 5.09 12.63 -18.41
C ASP A 36 6.55 12.79 -17.95
N GLU A 37 7.06 14.01 -17.92
CA GLU A 37 8.42 14.30 -17.45
C GLU A 37 8.59 13.99 -15.95
N ILE A 38 7.60 14.32 -15.12
CA ILE A 38 7.59 13.95 -13.70
C ILE A 38 7.58 12.43 -13.56
N ALA A 39 6.76 11.73 -14.32
CA ALA A 39 6.69 10.27 -14.26
C ALA A 39 8.02 9.62 -14.64
N GLU A 40 8.66 10.12 -15.70
CA GLU A 40 9.98 9.63 -16.12
C GLU A 40 11.04 9.90 -15.04
N ALA A 41 11.03 11.09 -14.45
CA ALA A 41 11.96 11.46 -13.37
C ALA A 41 11.78 10.58 -12.13
N LEU A 42 10.54 10.23 -11.78
CA LEU A 42 10.21 9.32 -10.67
C LEU A 42 10.47 7.84 -10.99
N GLY A 43 10.88 7.52 -12.23
CA GLY A 43 11.07 6.14 -12.65
C GLY A 43 9.77 5.36 -12.79
N GLU A 44 8.64 6.06 -12.89
CA GLU A 44 7.32 5.45 -12.99
C GLU A 44 7.07 4.88 -14.38
N ARG A 45 6.68 3.60 -14.42
CA ARG A 45 6.38 2.91 -15.68
C ARG A 45 5.00 3.28 -16.21
N ASN A 46 4.07 3.64 -15.32
CA ASN A 46 2.72 4.02 -15.68
C ASN A 46 2.58 5.54 -15.73
N LEU A 47 3.00 6.13 -16.86
CA LEU A 47 2.91 7.58 -17.10
C LEU A 47 1.50 8.13 -16.88
N LYS A 48 0.46 7.35 -17.23
CA LYS A 48 -0.95 7.78 -17.10
C LYS A 48 -1.36 8.05 -15.65
N LEU A 49 -0.77 7.32 -14.69
CA LEU A 49 -1.07 7.52 -13.27
C LEU A 49 -0.58 8.89 -12.80
N ILE A 50 0.68 9.22 -13.08
CA ILE A 50 1.24 10.50 -12.67
C ILE A 50 0.60 11.63 -13.46
N ARG A 51 0.37 11.45 -14.77
CA ARG A 51 -0.33 12.43 -15.60
C ARG A 51 -1.71 12.77 -15.05
N SER A 52 -2.49 11.77 -14.62
CA SER A 52 -3.82 12.04 -14.05
C SER A 52 -3.75 12.80 -12.73
N VAL A 53 -2.74 12.53 -11.89
CA VAL A 53 -2.49 13.29 -10.65
C VAL A 53 -2.12 14.75 -10.96
N VAL A 54 -1.22 14.98 -11.92
CA VAL A 54 -0.81 16.33 -12.34
C VAL A 54 -1.98 17.11 -12.92
N LEU A 55 -2.79 16.48 -13.78
CA LEU A 55 -4.00 17.09 -14.32
C LEU A 55 -5.02 17.44 -13.23
N ALA A 56 -5.19 16.59 -12.22
CA ALA A 56 -6.14 16.81 -11.14
C ALA A 56 -5.72 17.94 -10.17
N CYS A 57 -4.42 18.09 -9.90
CA CYS A 57 -3.93 19.08 -8.93
C CYS A 57 -3.38 20.37 -9.56
N GLY A 58 -3.11 20.37 -10.87
CA GLY A 58 -2.49 21.46 -11.60
C GLY A 58 -0.96 21.53 -11.43
N SER A 59 -0.29 22.22 -12.35
CA SER A 59 1.18 22.30 -12.42
C SER A 59 1.85 22.80 -11.14
N GLY A 60 1.33 23.86 -10.52
CA GLY A 60 1.92 24.45 -9.32
C GLY A 60 1.96 23.48 -8.12
N LYS A 61 0.86 22.75 -7.87
CA LYS A 61 0.83 21.75 -6.79
C LYS A 61 1.65 20.52 -7.14
N ALA A 62 1.62 20.09 -8.40
CA ALA A 62 2.43 18.97 -8.88
C ALA A 62 3.93 19.21 -8.68
N LEU A 63 4.43 20.39 -9.06
CA LEU A 63 5.83 20.78 -8.85
C LEU A 63 6.18 20.85 -7.36
N SER A 64 5.31 21.42 -6.53
CA SER A 64 5.52 21.43 -5.07
C SER A 64 5.58 20.03 -4.47
N LEU A 65 4.73 19.10 -4.94
CA LEU A 65 4.77 17.69 -4.53
C LEU A 65 6.06 17.02 -5.01
N PHE A 66 6.50 17.31 -6.23
CA PHE A 66 7.74 16.76 -6.77
C PHE A 66 8.96 17.19 -5.95
N GLU A 67 9.07 18.46 -5.57
CA GLU A 67 10.15 18.93 -4.70
C GLU A 67 10.11 18.26 -3.31
N LYS A 68 8.93 18.08 -2.72
CA LYS A 68 8.80 17.31 -1.48
C LYS A 68 9.23 15.86 -1.65
N THR A 69 8.93 15.24 -2.79
CA THR A 69 9.40 13.88 -3.10
C THR A 69 10.93 13.84 -3.15
N ARG A 70 11.58 14.86 -3.72
CA ARG A 70 13.05 14.95 -3.70
C ARG A 70 13.61 15.00 -2.29
N GLU A 71 13.00 15.78 -1.42
CA GLU A 71 13.41 15.87 -0.01
C GLU A 71 13.28 14.52 0.71
N VAL A 72 12.17 13.80 0.48
CA VAL A 72 11.92 12.48 1.07
C VAL A 72 12.92 11.45 0.55
N GLU A 73 13.15 11.40 -0.77
CA GLU A 73 14.09 10.46 -1.39
C GLU A 73 15.53 10.72 -0.93
N ARG A 74 15.94 12.00 -0.86
CA ARG A 74 17.23 12.39 -0.27
C ARG A 74 17.34 11.98 1.20
N GLY A 75 16.23 11.96 1.93
CA GLY A 75 16.12 11.50 3.32
C GLY A 75 16.10 9.98 3.51
N GLY A 76 16.19 9.20 2.44
CA GLY A 76 16.16 7.73 2.49
C GLY A 76 14.79 7.10 2.19
N GLY A 77 13.86 7.87 1.63
CA GLY A 77 12.58 7.38 1.14
C GLY A 77 11.53 7.14 2.23
N MET A 78 10.41 6.52 1.85
CA MET A 78 9.30 6.22 2.75
C MET A 78 9.09 4.72 2.95
N MET A 79 8.89 4.31 4.20
CA MET A 79 8.56 2.93 4.56
C MET A 79 7.11 2.59 4.21
N MET A 80 6.90 1.61 3.31
CA MET A 80 5.55 1.13 2.98
C MET A 80 4.95 0.24 4.10
N LEU A 81 3.62 0.28 4.28
CA LEU A 81 2.92 -0.50 5.32
C LEU A 81 3.20 -2.01 5.27
N LEU A 82 3.30 -2.58 4.07
CA LEU A 82 3.66 -4.00 3.88
C LEU A 82 5.07 -4.31 4.42
N GLN A 83 6.02 -3.38 4.26
CA GLN A 83 7.38 -3.53 4.79
C GLN A 83 7.41 -3.37 6.30
N LYS A 84 6.56 -2.49 6.87
CA LYS A 84 6.43 -2.33 8.33
C LYS A 84 6.03 -3.63 9.00
N LYS A 85 5.04 -4.36 8.46
CA LYS A 85 4.60 -5.65 9.03
C LYS A 85 5.76 -6.65 9.08
N VAL A 86 6.47 -6.81 7.96
CA VAL A 86 7.64 -7.72 7.87
C VAL A 86 8.76 -7.29 8.84
N LEU A 87 9.04 -5.99 8.96
CA LEU A 87 10.06 -5.48 9.87
C LEU A 87 9.68 -5.71 11.34
N VAL A 88 8.40 -5.52 11.69
CA VAL A 88 7.89 -5.77 13.05
C VAL A 88 7.97 -7.25 13.39
N GLU A 89 7.53 -8.13 12.49
CA GLU A 89 7.61 -9.58 12.66
C GLU A 89 9.07 -10.05 12.81
N SER A 90 9.97 -9.56 11.96
CA SER A 90 11.42 -9.83 12.04
C SER A 90 12.02 -9.37 13.37
N ASN A 91 11.68 -8.15 13.82
CA ASN A 91 12.15 -7.61 15.09
C ASN A 91 11.61 -8.39 16.30
N GLN A 92 10.37 -8.88 16.22
CA GLN A 92 9.80 -9.72 17.27
C GLN A 92 10.54 -11.05 17.37
N GLU A 93 10.90 -11.66 16.24
CA GLU A 93 11.66 -12.90 16.20
C GLU A 93 13.10 -12.72 16.71
N ALA A 94 13.78 -11.65 16.29
CA ALA A 94 15.10 -11.29 16.81
C ALA A 94 15.09 -11.14 18.34
N ARG A 95 14.04 -10.51 18.90
CA ARG A 95 13.86 -10.39 20.36
C ARG A 95 13.64 -11.75 21.03
N ARG A 96 12.88 -12.66 20.41
CA ARG A 96 12.68 -14.02 20.94
C ARG A 96 14.00 -14.80 20.98
N VAL A 97 14.78 -14.76 19.90
CA VAL A 97 16.10 -15.40 19.82
C VAL A 97 17.05 -14.82 20.86
N MET A 98 17.11 -13.49 21.02
CA MET A 98 17.96 -12.85 22.02
C MET A 98 17.57 -13.22 23.46
N ARG A 99 16.26 -13.31 23.77
CA ARG A 99 15.79 -13.79 25.07
C ARG A 99 16.16 -15.26 25.29
N ALA A 100 15.98 -16.11 24.29
CA ALA A 100 16.35 -17.53 24.36
C ALA A 100 17.85 -17.71 24.64
N ARG A 101 18.70 -16.98 23.93
CA ARG A 101 20.16 -16.94 24.15
C ARG A 101 20.51 -16.46 25.56
N LYS A 102 19.89 -15.38 26.05
CA LYS A 102 20.10 -14.85 27.41
C LYS A 102 19.66 -15.84 28.49
N SER A 103 18.64 -16.66 28.21
CA SER A 103 18.16 -17.72 29.11
C SER A 103 18.94 -19.04 29.02
N GLY A 104 20.00 -19.14 28.21
CA GLY A 104 20.81 -20.36 28.07
C GLY A 104 20.14 -21.51 27.29
N ARG A 105 18.98 -21.28 26.66
CA ARG A 105 18.32 -22.28 25.79
C ARG A 105 18.89 -22.19 24.37
N PHE A 106 19.86 -23.05 24.07
CA PHE A 106 20.65 -23.01 22.83
C PHE A 106 20.16 -23.87 21.67
N ASN A 107 19.01 -24.55 21.78
CA ASN A 107 18.55 -25.46 20.72
C ASN A 107 17.11 -25.15 20.29
N PHE A 108 16.96 -24.40 19.19
CA PHE A 108 15.67 -24.18 18.50
C PHE A 108 15.60 -24.86 17.12
N SER A 109 16.68 -25.50 16.64
CA SER A 109 16.74 -26.10 15.30
C SER A 109 16.29 -27.56 15.21
N LYS A 110 15.71 -28.14 16.27
CA LYS A 110 15.18 -29.52 16.24
C LYS A 110 13.66 -29.54 16.39
N ASN A 111 12.97 -29.03 15.39
CA ASN A 111 11.63 -29.52 15.04
C ASN A 111 11.75 -30.46 13.84
N GLU A 112 12.55 -31.52 13.99
CA GLU A 112 12.25 -32.77 13.29
C GLU A 112 11.27 -33.50 14.20
N ALA A 113 10.05 -33.69 13.71
CA ALA A 113 9.02 -34.45 14.38
C ALA A 113 9.59 -35.81 14.83
N LYS A 114 9.60 -36.07 16.14
CA LYS A 114 9.77 -37.43 16.65
C LYS A 114 8.37 -38.09 16.62
N PRO A 115 8.11 -39.06 15.73
CA PRO A 115 6.81 -39.74 15.67
C PRO A 115 6.51 -40.62 16.91
N ASP A 116 7.50 -40.88 17.77
CA ASP A 116 7.37 -41.87 18.86
C ASP A 116 6.63 -41.41 20.13
N LYS A 117 5.97 -40.24 20.14
CA LYS A 117 5.18 -39.77 21.29
C LYS A 117 3.66 -39.81 21.08
N LEU A 118 3.18 -40.43 20.00
CA LEU A 118 1.74 -40.51 19.69
C LEU A 118 1.05 -41.82 20.11
N MET A 119 1.74 -42.76 20.73
CA MET A 119 1.15 -44.02 21.22
C MET A 119 1.35 -44.15 22.73
N LYS A 120 0.57 -43.40 23.53
CA LYS A 120 0.20 -43.72 24.93
C LYS A 120 -0.46 -42.52 25.60
N LYS A 121 -1.78 -42.42 25.47
CA LYS A 121 -2.74 -42.24 26.57
C LYS A 121 -4.12 -42.02 25.97
N GLU A 122 -4.77 -43.12 25.63
CA GLU A 122 -6.22 -43.24 25.73
C GLU A 122 -6.55 -43.44 27.22
N GLY A 123 -7.56 -42.74 27.71
CA GLY A 123 -7.97 -42.77 29.13
C GLY A 123 -8.81 -41.56 29.53
N GLU A 124 -9.98 -41.44 28.90
CA GLU A 124 -11.29 -41.08 29.46
C GLU A 124 -11.35 -40.29 30.80
N LYS A 125 -11.90 -39.07 30.76
CA LYS A 125 -13.06 -38.64 31.59
C LYS A 125 -13.52 -37.22 31.29
N ASP A 126 -14.83 -37.11 31.11
CA ASP A 126 -15.64 -35.95 30.73
C ASP A 126 -15.64 -34.81 31.77
N SER A 127 -15.76 -33.56 31.30
CA SER A 127 -16.92 -32.68 31.58
C SER A 127 -16.69 -31.22 31.15
N ALA A 128 -17.78 -30.62 30.65
CA ALA A 128 -18.10 -29.20 30.53
C ALA A 128 -17.56 -28.39 29.32
N LEU A 129 -18.44 -28.32 28.30
CA LEU A 129 -18.87 -27.11 27.57
C LEU A 129 -17.80 -26.14 27.05
N ASP A 130 -17.51 -26.21 25.74
CA ASP A 130 -17.61 -25.03 24.87
C ASP A 130 -17.60 -25.48 23.40
N THR A 131 -18.78 -25.66 22.81
CA THR A 131 -18.92 -25.90 21.36
C THR A 131 -18.94 -24.53 20.69
N PRO A 132 -17.93 -24.13 19.88
CA PRO A 132 -18.04 -22.91 19.11
C PRO A 132 -19.16 -23.10 18.08
N MET A 133 -20.18 -22.24 18.16
CA MET A 133 -21.27 -22.21 17.18
C MET A 133 -20.71 -22.10 15.76
N PRO A 134 -21.24 -22.85 14.78
CA PRO A 134 -20.86 -22.69 13.39
C PRO A 134 -21.29 -21.31 12.90
N LEU A 135 -20.38 -20.63 12.18
CA LEU A 135 -20.66 -19.33 11.57
C LEU A 135 -21.80 -19.45 10.55
N PRO A 136 -22.70 -18.46 10.46
CA PRO A 136 -23.76 -18.48 9.47
C PRO A 136 -23.18 -18.41 8.04
N PRO A 137 -23.80 -19.09 7.05
CA PRO A 137 -23.34 -19.06 5.67
C PRO A 137 -23.31 -17.65 5.07
N ILE A 138 -22.24 -17.35 4.34
CA ILE A 138 -21.88 -16.05 3.74
C ILE A 138 -22.92 -15.49 2.74
N GLU A 139 -23.88 -16.30 2.32
CA GLU A 139 -24.85 -15.96 1.27
C GLU A 139 -25.83 -14.84 1.65
N HIS A 140 -25.92 -14.48 2.93
CA HIS A 140 -26.78 -13.38 3.40
C HIS A 140 -26.15 -11.99 3.34
N LEU A 141 -24.81 -11.86 3.29
CA LEU A 141 -24.14 -10.55 3.27
C LEU A 141 -24.16 -9.88 1.88
N PHE A 142 -24.35 -10.66 0.81
CA PHE A 142 -24.40 -10.15 -0.56
C PHE A 142 -25.76 -9.58 -0.97
N ARG A 143 -26.82 -9.74 -0.15
CA ARG A 143 -28.17 -9.25 -0.48
C ARG A 143 -28.47 -7.82 -0.02
N GLN A 144 -27.66 -7.23 0.85
CA GLN A 144 -27.92 -5.87 1.37
C GLN A 144 -27.28 -4.74 0.57
N HIS A 145 -26.37 -5.02 -0.36
CA HIS A 145 -25.66 -3.97 -1.11
C HIS A 145 -26.19 -3.70 -2.53
N MET A 146 -27.29 -4.36 -2.93
CA MET A 146 -27.89 -4.22 -4.29
C MET A 146 -29.34 -3.73 -4.27
N LEU A 147 -29.78 -3.08 -3.19
CA LEU A 147 -31.10 -2.42 -3.10
C LEU A 147 -30.96 -1.00 -2.51
N PHE A 148 -30.35 -0.11 -3.28
CA PHE A 148 -30.71 1.31 -3.29
C PHE A 148 -30.89 1.69 -4.75
N ASP A 149 -32.05 1.32 -5.26
CA ASP A 149 -32.53 1.73 -6.57
C ASP A 149 -33.44 2.95 -6.42
N ALA A 150 -33.42 3.80 -7.44
CA ALA A 150 -34.48 4.68 -7.89
C ALA A 150 -35.03 5.79 -6.95
N GLY A 151 -34.73 7.04 -7.33
CA GLY A 151 -35.79 8.04 -7.58
C GLY A 151 -35.76 9.34 -6.77
N LYS A 152 -35.27 10.44 -7.36
CA LYS A 152 -36.11 11.50 -7.99
C LYS A 152 -35.31 12.78 -8.33
N PRO A 153 -35.70 13.52 -9.39
CA PRO A 153 -35.09 14.76 -9.84
C PRO A 153 -35.76 15.99 -9.21
N VAL A 154 -35.00 17.01 -8.83
CA VAL A 154 -35.47 18.36 -8.42
C VAL A 154 -34.29 19.32 -8.59
N SER A 155 -34.39 20.56 -9.04
CA SER A 155 -35.15 21.23 -10.11
C SER A 155 -34.26 22.44 -10.48
N ASN A 156 -34.25 22.82 -11.74
CA ASN A 156 -33.81 24.15 -12.14
C ASN A 156 -34.77 25.18 -11.53
N ASP A 157 -34.26 26.31 -11.02
CA ASP A 157 -34.95 27.61 -11.03
C ASP A 157 -33.99 28.77 -10.69
N GLY A 158 -33.72 29.61 -11.71
CA GLY A 158 -33.42 31.06 -11.62
C GLY A 158 -31.99 31.48 -11.22
N LYS A 159 -31.32 32.44 -11.86
CA LYS A 159 -31.73 33.49 -12.81
C LYS A 159 -30.52 33.90 -13.67
N PHE A 160 -30.79 34.09 -14.96
CA PHE A 160 -30.04 34.95 -15.89
C PHE A 160 -30.07 36.39 -15.38
N GLU A 161 -28.96 37.13 -15.43
CA GLU A 161 -28.94 38.50 -15.95
C GLU A 161 -27.57 38.78 -16.60
N ASP A 162 -27.65 39.15 -17.88
CA ASP A 162 -26.60 39.73 -18.70
C ASP A 162 -26.26 41.14 -18.21
N THR A 163 -24.99 41.55 -18.26
CA THR A 163 -24.68 42.98 -18.45
C THR A 163 -23.34 43.18 -19.15
N LEU A 164 -23.44 43.44 -20.46
CA LEU A 164 -22.79 44.46 -21.28
C LEU A 164 -21.28 44.74 -21.18
N MET A 165 -20.69 44.70 -22.38
CA MET A 165 -19.47 45.36 -22.85
C MET A 165 -19.46 46.86 -22.51
N GLU A 166 -18.28 47.44 -22.26
CA GLU A 166 -17.95 48.77 -22.79
C GLU A 166 -16.42 49.04 -22.82
N THR A 167 -15.99 49.38 -24.04
CA THR A 167 -14.82 50.18 -24.49
C THR A 167 -13.39 49.80 -24.10
#